data_AF-A0A934ZMW5-F1
#
_entry.id   AF-A0A934ZMW5-F1
#
_cell.length_a   1.000
_cell.length_b   1.000
_cell.length_c   1.000
_cell.angle_alpha   90.00
_cell.angle_beta   90.00
_cell.angle_gamma   90.00
#
_symmetry.space_group_name_H-M   'P 1'
#
loop_
_entity.id
_entity.type
_entity.pdbx_description
1 polymer ?
#
loop_
_entity_poly.entity_id
_entity_poly.type
_entity_poly.pdbx_seq_one_letter_code
_entity_poly.pdbx_strand_id
1 'polypeptide(L)'
;MKPGDLIQPGYASNYVGRTSPWVYFSETLNAAAWGAELARGEGPGRIFQVEPTGPFMDDPNLTDKKYPGNPTKSSRSQAPLRVVAEHLDWQGHSPEEIKAMKDGIAGLEPIDD
;
A
#
# COMPACT_ATOMS: atom_id res chain seq x y z
N MET A 1 0.08 -2.04 15.83
CA MET A 1 -1.28 -1.50 15.72
C MET A 1 -2.27 -2.51 16.25
N LYS A 2 -3.41 -2.03 16.72
CA LYS A 2 -4.57 -2.79 17.19
C LYS A 2 -5.85 -2.20 16.59
N PRO A 3 -6.97 -2.94 16.60
CA PRO A 3 -8.27 -2.40 16.22
C PRO A 3 -8.56 -1.06 16.90
N GLY A 4 -9.06 -0.10 16.13
CA GLY A 4 -9.34 1.28 16.55
C GLY A 4 -8.19 2.27 16.32
N ASP A 5 -6.96 1.82 16.08
CA ASP A 5 -5.85 2.71 15.73
C ASP A 5 -6.10 3.39 14.37
N LEU A 6 -5.52 4.58 14.19
CA LEU A 6 -5.60 5.34 12.93
C LEU A 6 -4.25 5.32 12.21
N ILE A 7 -4.25 4.91 10.95
CA ILE A 7 -3.13 5.05 10.02
C ILE A 7 -3.25 6.44 9.40
N GLN A 8 -2.31 7.32 9.75
CA GLN A 8 -2.27 8.70 9.29
C GLN A 8 -1.52 8.83 7.95
N PRO A 9 -1.83 9.84 7.13
CA PRO A 9 -0.91 10.28 6.08
C PRO A 9 0.34 10.97 6.68
N GLY A 10 1.31 11.30 5.83
CA GLY A 10 2.50 12.05 6.24
C GLY A 10 3.68 11.19 6.70
N TYR A 11 3.58 9.86 6.58
CA TYR A 11 4.72 8.97 6.81
C TYR A 11 5.72 9.00 5.67
N ALA A 12 6.95 8.56 5.95
CA ALA A 12 7.98 8.38 4.94
C ALA A 12 7.51 7.39 3.86
N SER A 13 7.73 7.73 2.60
CA SER A 13 7.42 6.85 1.47
C SER A 13 8.24 5.56 1.52
N ASN A 14 7.61 4.46 1.12
CA ASN A 14 8.28 3.17 0.94
C ASN A 14 9.24 3.17 -0.26
N TYR A 15 9.06 4.08 -1.21
CA TYR A 15 9.79 4.07 -2.48
C TYR A 15 10.81 5.20 -2.60
N VAL A 16 10.52 6.38 -2.05
CA VAL A 16 11.37 7.58 -2.16
C VAL A 16 11.75 8.17 -0.79
N GLY A 17 12.73 9.08 -0.75
CA GLY A 17 13.26 9.69 0.48
C GLY A 17 12.43 10.84 1.06
N ARG A 18 11.14 10.94 0.71
CA ARG A 18 10.22 12.01 1.16
C ARG A 18 8.99 11.45 1.86
N THR A 19 8.28 12.28 2.61
CA THR A 19 6.96 11.95 3.16
C THR A 19 5.90 11.95 2.08
N SER A 20 4.94 11.02 2.15
CA SER A 20 3.76 11.03 1.29
C SER A 20 2.57 11.66 2.03
N PRO A 21 1.81 12.59 1.41
CA PRO A 21 0.60 13.14 2.00
C PRO A 21 -0.59 12.16 1.92
N TRP A 22 -0.38 10.96 1.39
CA TRP A 22 -1.40 9.97 1.14
C TRP A 22 -1.20 8.72 2.02
N VAL A 23 -2.32 8.11 2.41
CA VAL A 23 -2.37 6.70 2.84
C VAL A 23 -2.92 5.86 1.71
N TYR A 24 -2.29 4.72 1.47
CA TYR A 24 -2.60 3.80 0.38
C TYR A 24 -3.25 2.53 0.93
N PHE A 25 -4.27 2.03 0.25
CA PHE A 25 -4.97 0.79 0.61
C PHE A 25 -5.56 0.11 -0.63
N SER A 26 -5.99 -1.14 -0.48
CA SER A 26 -6.52 -1.94 -1.57
C SER A 26 -7.66 -2.83 -1.10
N GLU A 27 -8.63 -3.07 -1.98
CA GLU A 27 -9.66 -4.10 -1.77
C GLU A 27 -9.18 -5.52 -2.13
N THR A 28 -8.01 -5.67 -2.78
CA THR A 28 -7.46 -6.97 -3.16
C THR A 28 -6.33 -7.40 -2.24
N LEU A 29 -6.39 -8.65 -1.76
CA LEU A 29 -5.36 -9.22 -0.88
C LEU A 29 -4.00 -9.28 -1.58
N ASN A 30 -3.98 -9.59 -2.87
CA ASN A 30 -2.74 -9.65 -3.65
C ASN A 30 -1.98 -8.31 -3.68
N ALA A 31 -2.69 -7.19 -3.89
CA ALA A 31 -2.05 -5.88 -3.86
C ALA A 31 -1.66 -5.46 -2.43
N ALA A 32 -2.45 -5.85 -1.42
CA ALA A 32 -2.09 -5.62 -0.02
C ALA A 32 -0.82 -6.40 0.39
N ALA A 33 -0.65 -7.63 -0.11
CA ALA A 33 0.56 -8.42 0.09
C ALA A 33 1.80 -7.73 -0.51
N TRP A 34 1.69 -7.23 -1.75
CA TRP A 34 2.77 -6.42 -2.34
C TRP A 34 3.11 -5.18 -1.50
N GLY A 35 2.09 -4.47 -1.00
CA GLY A 35 2.30 -3.33 -0.10
C GLY A 35 3.06 -3.71 1.17
N ALA A 36 2.74 -4.87 1.77
CA ALA A 36 3.40 -5.37 2.97
C ALA A 36 4.86 -5.80 2.71
N GLU A 37 5.15 -6.40 1.56
CA GLU A 37 6.49 -6.94 1.24
C GLU A 37 7.47 -5.90 0.67
N LEU A 38 6.93 -4.85 0.05
CA LEU A 38 7.71 -3.73 -0.48
C LEU A 38 7.84 -2.58 0.53
N ALA A 39 7.14 -2.65 1.67
CA ALA A 39 7.25 -1.67 2.72
C ALA A 39 8.69 -1.55 3.24
N ARG A 40 9.10 -0.32 3.59
CA ARG A 40 10.40 -0.10 4.25
C ARG A 40 10.29 -0.43 5.73
N GLY A 41 11.25 -1.20 6.22
CA GLY A 41 11.38 -1.56 7.63
C GLY A 41 12.09 -2.89 7.80
N GLU A 42 12.50 -3.17 9.04
CA GLU A 42 13.16 -4.43 9.41
C GLU A 42 12.18 -5.49 9.94
N GLY A 43 10.94 -5.09 10.21
CA GLY A 43 9.88 -5.99 10.69
C GLY A 43 9.22 -6.79 9.57
N PRO A 44 8.50 -7.87 9.91
CA PRO A 44 7.71 -8.61 8.93
C PRO A 44 6.61 -7.71 8.35
N GLY A 45 6.26 -7.95 7.08
CA GLY A 45 5.10 -7.34 6.45
C GLY A 45 3.83 -7.68 7.22
N ARG A 46 2.91 -6.72 7.32
CA ARG A 46 1.62 -6.87 8.01
C ARG A 46 0.52 -6.31 7.14
N ILE A 47 -0.62 -7.00 7.11
CA ILE A 47 -1.82 -6.57 6.40
C ILE A 47 -2.89 -6.27 7.42
N PHE A 48 -3.51 -5.10 7.32
CA PHE A 48 -4.62 -4.69 8.17
C PHE A 48 -5.87 -4.50 7.33
N GLN A 49 -6.99 -4.99 7.85
CA GLN A 49 -8.30 -4.58 7.37
C GLN A 49 -8.59 -3.20 7.94
N VAL A 50 -9.00 -2.28 7.06
CA VAL A 50 -9.17 -0.88 7.40
C VAL A 50 -10.46 -0.31 6.85
N GLU A 51 -10.95 0.74 7.50
CA GLU A 51 -12.07 1.56 7.05
C GLU A 51 -11.57 2.98 6.74
N PRO A 52 -11.84 3.52 5.54
CA PRO A 52 -11.59 4.92 5.24
C PRO A 52 -12.41 5.83 6.17
N THR A 53 -11.76 6.83 6.75
CA THR A 53 -12.46 7.81 7.61
C THR A 53 -12.92 9.06 6.86
N GLY A 54 -12.62 9.14 5.56
CA GLY A 54 -12.99 10.26 4.69
C GLY A 54 -12.89 9.88 3.21
N PRO A 55 -12.97 10.88 2.31
CA PRO A 55 -12.91 10.66 0.87
C PRO A 55 -11.61 9.98 0.44
N PHE A 56 -11.71 9.14 -0.58
CA PHE A 56 -10.59 8.48 -1.21
C PHE A 56 -10.79 8.47 -2.72
N MET A 57 -9.73 8.18 -3.45
CA MET A 57 -9.71 8.10 -4.90
C MET A 57 -8.84 6.93 -5.35
N ASP A 58 -8.99 6.54 -6.61
CA ASP A 58 -8.12 5.56 -7.24
C ASP A 58 -6.65 5.99 -7.16
N ASP A 59 -5.76 5.02 -6.93
CA ASP A 59 -4.32 5.25 -6.90
C ASP A 59 -3.81 5.48 -8.33
N PRO A 60 -3.30 6.68 -8.66
CA PRO A 60 -2.78 6.97 -10.00
C PRO A 60 -1.50 6.20 -10.32
N ASN A 61 -0.82 5.59 -9.34
CA ASN A 61 0.36 4.75 -9.59
C ASN A 61 -0.01 3.42 -10.24
N LEU A 62 -1.25 2.97 -10.08
CA LEU A 62 -1.70 1.63 -10.48
C LEU A 62 -2.88 1.67 -11.46
N THR A 63 -3.64 2.76 -11.46
CA THR A 63 -4.80 2.95 -12.34
C THR A 63 -4.38 3.45 -13.71
N ASP A 64 -4.92 2.82 -14.77
CA ASP A 64 -4.65 3.16 -16.17
C ASP A 64 -3.15 3.22 -16.53
N LYS A 65 -2.34 2.36 -15.90
CA LYS A 65 -0.91 2.22 -16.21
C LYS A 65 -0.65 1.04 -17.12
N LYS A 66 -0.48 -0.15 -16.55
CA LYS A 66 -0.19 -1.38 -17.30
C LYS A 66 -1.45 -1.99 -17.90
N TYR A 67 -2.59 -1.80 -17.22
CA TYR A 67 -3.89 -2.32 -17.60
C TYR A 67 -4.94 -1.19 -17.51
N PRO A 68 -5.99 -1.23 -18.33
CA PRO A 68 -7.07 -0.25 -18.26
C PRO A 68 -7.86 -0.37 -16.95
N GLY A 69 -8.24 0.78 -16.39
CA GLY A 69 -8.95 0.89 -15.11
C GLY A 69 -8.07 0.60 -13.90
N ASN A 70 -8.73 0.18 -12.80
CA ASN A 70 -8.09 -0.12 -11.52
C ASN A 70 -8.30 -1.61 -11.12
N PRO A 71 -7.65 -2.58 -11.81
CA PRO A 71 -7.88 -3.99 -11.57
C PRO A 71 -7.38 -4.45 -10.18
N THR A 72 -6.38 -3.76 -9.62
CA THR A 72 -5.88 -4.03 -8.27
C THR A 72 -6.78 -3.44 -7.19
N LYS A 73 -7.75 -2.60 -7.58
CA LYS A 73 -8.62 -1.84 -6.67
C LYS A 73 -7.84 -1.07 -5.62
N SER A 74 -6.76 -0.45 -6.06
CA SER A 74 -5.85 0.31 -5.21
C SER A 74 -6.31 1.75 -5.13
N SER A 75 -6.40 2.27 -3.90
CA SER A 75 -6.92 3.58 -3.59
C SER A 75 -5.98 4.34 -2.67
N ARG A 76 -6.13 5.65 -2.62
CA ARG A 76 -5.42 6.53 -1.70
C ARG A 76 -6.34 7.58 -1.07
N SER A 77 -5.99 8.03 0.13
CA SER A 77 -6.73 9.06 0.87
C SER A 77 -5.79 10.02 1.60
N GLN A 78 -6.22 11.27 1.81
CA GLN A 78 -5.60 12.20 2.77
C GLN A 78 -6.27 12.12 4.14
N ALA A 79 -7.41 11.45 4.25
CA ALA A 79 -8.01 11.14 5.53
C ALA A 79 -7.36 9.87 6.10
N PRO A 80 -7.28 9.74 7.44
CA PRO A 80 -6.74 8.53 8.05
C PRO A 80 -7.55 7.28 7.72
N LEU A 81 -6.93 6.11 7.86
CA LEU A 81 -7.63 4.82 7.80
C LEU A 81 -7.76 4.26 9.22
N ARG A 82 -8.95 3.81 9.60
CA ARG A 82 -9.18 3.15 10.89
C ARG A 82 -8.89 1.66 10.76
N VAL A 83 -8.04 1.13 11.62
CA VAL A 83 -7.79 -0.32 11.70
C VAL A 83 -9.01 -1.01 12.29
N VAL A 84 -9.53 -1.99 11.57
CA VAL A 84 -10.61 -2.87 12.04
C VAL A 84 -10.03 -4.16 12.60
N ALA A 85 -9.09 -4.77 11.88
CA ALA A 85 -8.47 -6.03 12.26
C ALA A 85 -7.09 -6.19 11.60
N GLU A 86 -6.29 -7.11 12.11
CA GLU A 86 -5.10 -7.60 11.43
C GLU A 86 -5.44 -8.88 10.66
N HIS A 87 -5.02 -8.95 9.41
CA HIS A 87 -5.21 -10.12 8.56
C HIS A 87 -3.96 -11.00 8.65
N LEU A 88 -4.07 -12.12 9.37
CA LEU A 88 -2.94 -13.01 9.65
C LEU A 88 -2.78 -14.13 8.63
N ASP A 89 -3.87 -14.51 7.94
CA ASP A 89 -3.91 -15.64 7.01
C ASP A 89 -3.71 -15.19 5.58
N TRP A 90 -2.50 -14.75 5.25
CA TRP A 90 -2.12 -14.41 3.89
C TRP A 90 -0.82 -15.08 3.48
N GLN A 91 -0.73 -15.43 2.21
CA GLN A 91 0.45 -16.00 1.61
C GLN A 91 1.26 -14.90 0.94
N GLY A 92 2.52 -14.78 1.34
CA GLY A 92 3.48 -13.91 0.66
C GLY A 92 3.94 -14.48 -0.68
N HIS A 93 4.56 -13.63 -1.49
CA HIS A 93 5.20 -14.01 -2.73
C HIS A 93 6.54 -14.69 -2.47
N SER A 94 7.04 -15.41 -3.48
CA SER A 94 8.36 -16.02 -3.38
C SER A 94 9.47 -14.95 -3.28
N PRO A 95 10.62 -15.26 -2.67
CA PRO A 95 11.75 -14.32 -2.61
C PRO A 95 12.21 -13.84 -4.00
N GLU A 96 12.07 -14.69 -5.02
CA GLU A 96 12.42 -14.39 -6.40
C GLU A 96 11.47 -13.35 -7.02
N GLU A 97 10.16 -13.51 -6.80
CA GLU A 97 9.14 -12.53 -7.21
C GLU A 97 9.35 -11.19 -6.51
N ILE A 98 9.62 -11.20 -5.19
CA ILE A 98 9.88 -9.98 -4.41
C ILE A 98 11.12 -9.25 -4.96
N LYS A 99 12.19 -10.00 -5.25
CA LYS A 99 13.41 -9.42 -5.83
C LYS A 99 13.12 -8.82 -7.21
N ALA A 100 12.45 -9.57 -8.09
CA ALA A 100 12.12 -9.10 -9.43
C ALA A 100 11.26 -7.82 -9.39
N MET A 101 10.30 -7.74 -8.47
CA MET A 101 9.48 -6.54 -8.29
C MET A 101 10.31 -5.35 -7.78
N LYS A 102 11.16 -5.56 -6.76
CA LYS A 102 12.07 -4.52 -6.24
C LYS A 102 12.99 -3.99 -7.31
N ASP A 103 13.55 -4.87 -8.15
CA ASP A 103 14.41 -4.51 -9.27
C ASP A 103 13.62 -3.72 -10.34
N GLY A 104 12.36 -4.11 -10.60
CA GLY A 104 11.51 -3.45 -11.59
C GLY A 104 11.01 -2.06 -11.21
N ILE A 105 10.89 -1.77 -9.91
CA ILE A 105 10.49 -0.44 -9.41
C ILE A 105 11.67 0.44 -9.01
N ALA A 106 12.90 -0.09 -9.05
CA ALA A 106 14.09 0.65 -8.69
C ALA A 106 14.26 1.86 -9.63
N GLY A 107 14.32 3.07 -9.05
CA GLY A 107 14.46 4.32 -9.79
C GLY A 107 13.16 4.91 -10.33
N LEU A 108 12.00 4.31 -10.06
CA LEU A 108 10.70 4.91 -10.35
C LEU A 108 10.31 5.88 -9.24
N GLU A 109 9.65 6.98 -9.61
CA GLU A 109 9.09 7.94 -8.66
C GLU A 109 7.57 7.76 -8.56
N PRO A 110 7.01 7.65 -7.34
CA PRO A 110 5.58 7.61 -7.13
C PRO A 110 4.95 8.98 -7.45
N ILE A 111 3.74 8.91 -7.99
CA ILE A 111 2.85 10.04 -8.24
C ILE A 111 2.21 10.41 -6.89
N ASP A 112 2.86 11.33 -6.18
CA ASP A 112 2.38 11.99 -4.96
C ASP A 112 2.13 13.48 -5.30
N ASP A 113 1.04 13.79 -6.00
CA ASP A 113 0.51 15.15 -6.16
C ASP A 113 0.01 15.75 -4.84
#